data_AF-A0A350YWL9-F1
#
_entry.id   AF-A0A350YWL9-F1
#
_cell.length_a   1.000
_cell.length_b   1.000
_cell.length_c   1.000
_cell.angle_alpha   90.00
_cell.angle_beta   90.00
_cell.angle_gamma   90.00
#
_symmetry.space_group_name_H-M   'P 1'
#
loop_
_entity.id
_entity.type
_entity.pdbx_description
1 polymer ?
#
loop_
_entity_poly.entity_id
_entity_poly.type
_entity_poly.pdbx_seq_one_letter_code
_entity_poly.pdbx_strand_id
1 'polypeptide(L)'
;NGLHPEATLYTFSSPDYSSYSANIDSTSLNLSDEMLVRVPAYGMVIISVKGEDPGLDALPMGYYDRQLPESMNINLKNGGNISVSLGSEVITATISPYSAFNPGVTFKILENPTNSTFRQVSANALQIFGSGICGDEGTIKIAVIANDLPTLSDTISVNVTNQGSGCPTTSADRILMNNQPLFYPNPAGQTITFSSMLDKDTQIQIINPAGQIILKRNLTAGNELAIGRMESGLYVVNITLPGGESYSGKLVIN
;
A
#
# COMPACT_ATOMS: atom_id res chain seq x y z
N ASN A 1 3.32 -34.20 59.17
CA ASN A 1 2.76 -35.39 58.49
C ASN A 1 2.59 -35.08 57.03
N GLY A 2 3.66 -35.22 56.25
CA GLY A 2 3.62 -35.00 54.80
C GLY A 2 2.89 -36.17 54.14
N LEU A 3 1.76 -35.89 53.50
CA LEU A 3 1.11 -36.83 52.61
C LEU A 3 2.02 -37.00 51.39
N HIS A 4 2.71 -38.13 51.29
CA HIS A 4 3.41 -38.50 50.05
C HIS A 4 2.33 -38.94 49.06
N PRO A 5 2.12 -38.23 47.94
CA PRO A 5 1.10 -38.64 46.98
C PRO A 5 1.51 -39.98 46.36
N GLU A 6 0.59 -40.94 46.39
CA GLU A 6 0.76 -42.21 45.68
C GLU A 6 0.82 -41.93 44.18
N ALA A 7 1.86 -42.47 43.54
CA ALA A 7 2.06 -42.37 42.10
C ALA A 7 2.30 -43.76 41.49
N THR A 8 2.06 -43.87 40.19
CA THR A 8 2.41 -45.04 39.39
C THR A 8 3.44 -44.64 38.35
N LEU A 9 4.61 -45.25 38.41
CA LEU A 9 5.68 -45.11 37.43
C LEU A 9 5.47 -46.14 36.32
N TYR A 10 5.25 -45.68 35.10
CA TYR A 10 5.23 -46.52 33.89
C TYR A 10 6.57 -46.38 33.19
N THR A 11 7.23 -47.50 32.91
CA THR A 11 8.48 -47.55 32.15
C THR A 11 8.21 -48.24 30.83
N PHE A 12 8.41 -47.50 29.75
CA PHE A 12 8.39 -48.00 28.39
C PHE A 12 9.83 -48.25 27.98
N SER A 13 10.17 -49.45 27.54
CA SER A 13 11.52 -49.79 27.11
C SER A 13 11.53 -50.56 25.80
N SER A 14 12.60 -50.37 25.04
CA SER A 14 12.83 -50.99 23.75
C SER A 14 14.29 -51.44 23.66
N PRO A 15 14.60 -52.54 22.94
CA PRO A 15 15.98 -52.94 22.69
C PRO A 15 16.80 -51.92 21.88
N ASP A 16 16.15 -51.13 21.01
CA ASP A 16 16.80 -50.11 20.17
C ASP A 16 15.84 -48.96 19.77
N TYR A 17 16.38 -47.92 19.13
CA TYR A 17 15.61 -46.71 18.73
C TYR A 17 14.62 -46.95 17.57
N SER A 18 14.73 -48.07 16.86
CA SER A 18 13.97 -48.39 15.64
C SER A 18 12.96 -49.53 15.82
N SER A 19 12.92 -50.14 17.00
CA SER A 19 11.97 -51.18 17.35
C SER A 19 10.53 -50.67 17.31
N TYR A 20 9.66 -51.48 16.71
CA TYR A 20 8.21 -51.29 16.73
C TYR A 20 7.53 -51.97 17.93
N SER A 21 8.31 -52.65 18.78
CA SER A 21 7.83 -53.28 20.01
C SER A 21 8.37 -52.57 21.24
N ALA A 22 7.50 -52.32 22.22
CA ALA A 22 7.85 -51.74 23.50
C ALA A 22 7.37 -52.66 24.64
N ASN A 23 8.23 -52.85 25.65
CA ASN A 23 7.84 -53.44 26.92
C ASN A 23 7.34 -52.33 27.84
N ILE A 24 6.22 -52.59 28.53
CA ILE A 24 5.60 -51.65 29.47
C ILE A 24 5.60 -52.30 30.84
N ASP A 25 6.34 -51.71 31.76
CA ASP A 25 6.35 -52.09 33.17
C ASP A 25 5.71 -50.98 34.01
N SER A 26 5.07 -51.35 35.12
CA SER A 26 4.48 -50.38 36.04
C SER A 26 4.82 -50.70 37.50
N THR A 27 5.19 -49.68 38.27
CA THR A 27 5.49 -49.80 39.70
C THR A 27 4.83 -48.67 40.47
N SER A 28 4.13 -49.01 41.56
CA SER A 28 3.62 -48.03 42.50
C SER A 28 4.76 -47.47 43.36
N LEU A 29 4.81 -46.15 43.53
CA LEU A 29 5.79 -45.47 44.38
C LEU A 29 5.16 -44.30 45.13
N ASN A 30 5.79 -43.91 46.23
CA ASN A 30 5.45 -42.70 46.97
C ASN A 30 6.38 -41.59 46.52
N LEU A 31 5.83 -40.48 46.03
CA LEU A 31 6.65 -39.35 45.60
C LEU A 31 7.25 -38.62 46.81
N SER A 32 8.54 -38.31 46.70
CA SER A 32 9.26 -37.43 47.60
C SER A 32 10.00 -36.36 46.80
N ASP A 33 10.30 -35.25 47.45
CA ASP A 33 11.23 -34.27 46.90
C ASP A 33 12.59 -34.94 46.62
N GLU A 34 13.31 -34.45 45.61
CA GLU A 34 14.62 -34.94 45.18
C GLU A 34 14.65 -36.39 44.65
N MET A 35 13.51 -36.97 44.27
CA MET A 35 13.47 -38.31 43.68
C MET A 35 14.24 -38.35 42.34
N LEU A 36 15.22 -39.26 42.24
CA LEU A 36 15.96 -39.53 41.02
C LEU A 36 15.32 -40.67 40.23
N VAL A 37 14.98 -40.39 38.96
CA VAL A 37 14.38 -41.36 38.05
C VAL A 37 15.38 -41.70 36.96
N ARG A 38 15.70 -42.98 36.83
CA ARG A 38 16.57 -43.46 35.75
C ARG A 38 15.73 -43.81 34.53
N VAL A 39 15.93 -43.09 33.45
CA VAL A 39 15.32 -43.40 32.15
C VAL A 39 16.18 -44.45 31.44
N PRO A 40 15.64 -45.61 31.03
CA PRO A 40 16.39 -46.59 30.27
C PRO A 40 16.73 -46.06 28.87
N ALA A 41 17.79 -46.58 28.26
CA ALA A 41 18.10 -46.27 26.86
C ALA A 41 16.91 -46.69 25.97
N TYR A 42 16.59 -45.85 24.98
CA TYR A 42 15.47 -46.06 24.05
C TYR A 42 14.12 -46.27 24.76
N GLY A 43 13.94 -45.63 25.91
CA GLY A 43 12.73 -45.73 26.70
C GLY A 43 12.18 -44.39 27.15
N MET A 44 10.98 -44.46 27.74
CA MET A 44 10.26 -43.34 28.31
C MET A 44 9.79 -43.74 29.70
N VAL A 45 9.81 -42.79 30.62
CA VAL A 45 9.24 -42.97 31.95
C VAL A 45 8.12 -41.96 32.14
N ILE A 46 6.92 -42.43 32.50
CA ILE A 46 5.76 -41.60 32.82
C ILE A 46 5.42 -41.81 34.29
N ILE A 47 5.41 -40.74 35.07
CA ILE A 47 4.90 -40.77 36.45
C ILE A 47 3.47 -40.25 36.42
N SER A 48 2.51 -41.12 36.73
CA SER A 48 1.11 -40.75 36.90
C SER A 48 0.81 -40.55 38.37
N VAL A 49 0.35 -39.36 38.72
CA VAL A 49 -0.10 -39.03 40.07
C VAL A 49 -1.62 -38.91 40.02
N LYS A 50 -2.32 -39.49 40.99
CA LYS A 50 -3.75 -39.25 41.17
C LYS A 50 -3.92 -38.09 42.14
N GLY A 51 -4.29 -36.93 41.61
CA GLY A 51 -4.72 -35.77 42.39
C GLY A 51 -6.15 -35.39 42.04
N GLU A 52 -6.79 -34.61 42.90
CA GLU A 52 -7.99 -33.89 42.49
C GLU A 52 -7.60 -32.94 41.36
N ASP A 53 -8.34 -33.00 40.25
CA ASP A 53 -8.17 -32.06 39.13
C ASP A 53 -8.38 -30.65 39.70
N PRO A 54 -7.37 -29.74 39.64
CA PRO A 54 -7.52 -28.38 40.14
C PRO A 54 -8.56 -27.57 39.35
N GLY A 55 -9.20 -28.16 38.34
CA GLY A 55 -10.19 -27.51 37.49
C GLY A 55 -9.51 -26.74 36.38
N LEU A 56 -8.59 -27.37 35.65
CA LEU A 56 -8.08 -26.76 34.43
C LEU A 56 -9.19 -26.81 33.38
N ASP A 57 -9.72 -25.64 33.02
CA ASP A 57 -10.64 -25.53 31.90
C ASP A 57 -10.00 -26.15 30.65
N ALA A 58 -10.63 -27.18 30.10
CA ALA A 58 -10.18 -27.84 28.88
C ALA A 58 -10.36 -26.89 27.69
N LEU A 59 -9.39 -26.02 27.47
CA LEU A 59 -9.36 -25.12 26.33
C LEU A 59 -9.11 -25.95 25.06
N PRO A 60 -9.83 -25.69 23.95
CA PRO A 60 -9.60 -26.39 22.69
C PRO A 60 -8.14 -26.30 22.24
N MET A 61 -7.65 -27.32 21.53
CA MET A 61 -6.34 -27.23 20.88
C MET A 61 -6.30 -25.99 19.97
N GLY A 62 -5.31 -25.12 20.19
CA GLY A 62 -5.17 -23.86 19.47
C GLY A 62 -5.89 -22.67 20.10
N TYR A 63 -6.41 -22.78 21.32
CA TYR A 63 -6.85 -21.62 22.09
C TYR A 63 -5.63 -20.75 22.49
N TYR A 64 -5.66 -19.48 22.13
CA TYR A 64 -4.72 -18.46 22.58
C TYR A 64 -5.49 -17.17 22.87
N ASP A 65 -5.08 -16.46 23.91
CA ASP A 65 -5.66 -15.14 24.22
C ASP A 65 -5.20 -14.14 23.16
N ARG A 66 -6.05 -13.92 22.16
CA ARG A 66 -5.81 -12.96 21.10
C ARG A 66 -5.93 -11.55 21.66
N GLN A 67 -4.80 -10.86 21.78
CA GLN A 67 -4.80 -9.42 22.04
C GLN A 67 -5.14 -8.67 20.75
N LEU A 68 -6.22 -7.88 20.80
CA LEU A 68 -6.63 -7.02 19.70
C LEU A 68 -5.85 -5.70 19.73
N PRO A 69 -5.63 -5.06 18.57
CA PRO A 69 -5.24 -3.66 18.51
C PRO A 69 -6.20 -2.77 19.31
N GLU A 70 -5.67 -1.88 20.14
CA GLU A 70 -6.46 -0.92 20.92
C GLU A 70 -6.33 0.50 20.37
N SER A 71 -5.14 0.86 19.89
CA SER A 71 -4.88 2.17 19.31
C SER A 71 -3.87 2.09 18.17
N MET A 72 -3.93 3.11 17.31
CA MET A 72 -3.04 3.27 16.15
C MET A 72 -2.50 4.70 16.16
N ASN A 73 -1.19 4.85 15.96
CA ASN A 73 -0.53 6.15 15.79
C ASN A 73 0.07 6.21 14.39
N ILE A 74 -0.28 7.24 13.63
CA ILE A 74 0.19 7.46 12.26
C ILE A 74 1.15 8.64 12.25
N ASN A 75 2.34 8.42 11.69
CA ASN A 75 3.37 9.44 11.56
C ASN A 75 3.65 9.72 10.07
N LEU A 76 3.76 11.01 9.75
CA LEU A 76 4.08 11.52 8.42
C LEU A 76 5.48 12.13 8.48
N LYS A 77 6.45 11.57 7.76
CA LYS A 77 7.85 11.98 7.82
C LYS A 77 8.05 13.47 7.51
N ASN A 78 7.37 13.99 6.50
CA ASN A 78 7.42 15.41 6.11
C ASN A 78 6.09 16.14 6.40
N GLY A 79 5.31 15.66 7.38
CA GLY A 79 4.05 16.27 7.78
C GLY A 79 2.94 16.17 6.73
N GLY A 80 3.05 15.25 5.77
CA GLY A 80 2.05 15.02 4.74
C GLY A 80 2.22 15.95 3.54
N ASN A 81 3.46 16.32 3.21
CA ASN A 81 3.73 17.23 2.08
C ASN A 81 4.82 16.67 1.16
N ILE A 82 4.52 16.65 -0.14
CA ILE A 82 5.48 16.42 -1.22
C ILE A 82 5.56 17.71 -2.04
N SER A 83 6.50 18.57 -1.66
CA SER A 83 6.64 19.93 -2.23
C SER A 83 7.79 20.07 -3.24
N VAL A 84 8.41 18.95 -3.61
CA VAL A 84 9.52 18.88 -4.57
C VAL A 84 9.13 17.91 -5.69
N SER A 85 9.46 18.25 -6.92
CA SER A 85 9.28 17.37 -8.09
C SER A 85 9.94 16.01 -7.86
N LEU A 86 9.18 14.92 -8.05
CA LEU A 86 9.60 13.54 -7.74
C LEU A 86 10.01 13.32 -6.28
N GLY A 87 9.69 14.26 -5.38
CA GLY A 87 9.88 14.11 -3.95
C GLY A 87 9.03 12.96 -3.39
N SER A 88 9.23 12.64 -2.12
CA SER A 88 8.48 11.55 -1.49
C SER A 88 8.07 11.85 -0.06
N GLU A 89 6.92 11.32 0.33
CA GLU A 89 6.44 11.25 1.71
C GLU A 89 6.44 9.78 2.17
N VAL A 90 6.74 9.55 3.46
CA VAL A 90 6.65 8.23 4.07
C VAL A 90 5.66 8.30 5.21
N ILE A 91 4.62 7.48 5.12
CA ILE A 91 3.64 7.28 6.17
C ILE A 91 4.05 6.02 6.93
N THR A 92 4.15 6.11 8.25
CA THR A 92 4.32 4.96 9.13
C THR A 92 3.16 4.86 10.11
N ALA A 93 2.77 3.64 10.46
CA ALA A 93 1.76 3.40 11.48
C ALA A 93 2.30 2.46 12.56
N THR A 94 1.98 2.73 13.82
CA THR A 94 2.29 1.84 14.94
C THR A 94 1.00 1.44 15.65
N ILE A 95 0.88 0.15 15.98
CA ILE A 95 -0.26 -0.42 16.70
C ILE A 95 0.15 -0.67 18.15
N SER A 96 -0.75 -0.32 19.08
CA SER A 96 -0.64 -0.66 20.50
C SER A 96 -1.82 -1.53 20.93
N PRO A 97 -1.60 -2.55 21.78
CA PRO A 97 -0.29 -2.99 22.26
C PRO A 97 0.54 -3.64 21.15
N TYR A 98 1.86 -3.61 21.27
CA TYR A 98 2.77 -4.26 20.31
C TYR A 98 2.56 -5.79 20.23
N SER A 99 2.02 -6.38 21.30
CA SER A 99 1.65 -7.79 21.42
C SER A 99 0.31 -8.15 20.75
N ALA A 100 -0.33 -7.22 20.05
CA ALA A 100 -1.48 -7.54 19.22
C ALA A 100 -1.11 -8.65 18.21
N PHE A 101 -2.05 -9.56 17.93
CA PHE A 101 -1.77 -10.76 17.14
C PHE A 101 -1.24 -10.44 15.72
N ASN A 102 -1.78 -9.42 15.06
CA ASN A 102 -1.25 -8.84 13.83
C ASN A 102 -1.15 -7.31 13.98
N PRO A 103 0.02 -6.77 14.35
CA PRO A 103 0.25 -5.34 14.50
C PRO A 103 0.48 -4.62 13.15
N GLY A 104 0.10 -5.27 12.05
CA GLY A 104 0.18 -4.73 10.70
C GLY A 104 -0.99 -3.80 10.37
N VAL A 105 -0.79 -2.91 9.39
CA VAL A 105 -1.85 -2.09 8.81
C VAL A 105 -2.00 -2.33 7.31
N THR A 106 -3.19 -2.02 6.79
CA THR A 106 -3.47 -1.94 5.36
C THR A 106 -3.66 -0.47 4.98
N PHE A 107 -2.96 -0.04 3.93
CA PHE A 107 -3.14 1.28 3.35
C PHE A 107 -4.08 1.19 2.15
N LYS A 108 -5.16 1.96 2.16
CA LYS A 108 -6.13 2.05 1.05
C LYS A 108 -6.14 3.47 0.48
N ILE A 109 -5.72 3.60 -0.77
CA ILE A 109 -5.79 4.88 -1.50
C ILE A 109 -7.26 5.15 -1.82
N LEU A 110 -7.82 6.24 -1.28
CA LEU A 110 -9.21 6.64 -1.50
C LEU A 110 -9.31 7.61 -2.68
N GLU A 111 -8.42 8.59 -2.73
CA GLU A 111 -8.37 9.61 -3.77
C GLU A 111 -6.91 9.84 -4.16
N ASN A 112 -6.63 9.85 -5.46
CA ASN A 112 -5.34 10.22 -6.02
C ASN A 112 -5.58 11.12 -7.25
N PRO A 113 -5.84 12.42 -7.04
CA PRO A 113 -6.08 13.35 -8.14
C PRO A 113 -4.82 13.65 -8.95
N THR A 114 -3.65 13.26 -8.45
CA THR A 114 -2.36 13.38 -9.14
C THR A 114 -1.95 12.05 -9.78
N ASN A 115 -0.93 12.07 -10.65
CA ASN A 115 -0.27 10.86 -11.13
C ASN A 115 0.82 10.36 -10.17
N SER A 116 0.66 10.60 -8.86
CA SER A 116 1.57 10.08 -7.84
C SER A 116 1.58 8.55 -7.81
N THR A 117 2.73 7.98 -7.46
CA THR A 117 2.92 6.52 -7.36
C THR A 117 3.16 6.10 -5.92
N PHE A 118 2.88 4.83 -5.62
CA PHE A 118 2.87 4.29 -4.27
C PHE A 118 3.75 3.05 -4.18
N ARG A 119 4.47 2.92 -3.07
CA ARG A 119 5.28 1.74 -2.77
C ARG A 119 5.13 1.35 -1.31
N GLN A 120 4.62 0.15 -1.07
CA GLN A 120 4.62 -0.45 0.26
C GLN A 120 6.08 -0.79 0.64
N VAL A 121 6.60 -0.17 1.71
CA VAL A 121 7.98 -0.38 2.17
C VAL A 121 8.04 -1.49 3.21
N SER A 122 7.04 -1.58 4.07
CA SER A 122 6.87 -2.66 5.06
C SER A 122 5.38 -2.86 5.35
N ALA A 123 5.04 -3.82 6.21
CA ALA A 123 3.67 -4.01 6.68
C ALA A 123 3.06 -2.74 7.30
N ASN A 124 3.90 -1.83 7.81
CA ASN A 124 3.50 -0.64 8.56
C ASN A 124 3.99 0.67 7.94
N ALA A 125 4.47 0.64 6.70
CA ALA A 125 4.99 1.82 6.02
C ALA A 125 4.62 1.88 4.54
N LEU A 126 4.09 3.03 4.12
CA LEU A 126 3.80 3.36 2.73
C LEU A 126 4.63 4.57 2.31
N GLN A 127 5.31 4.46 1.17
CA GLN A 127 5.97 5.59 0.54
C GLN A 127 5.18 6.07 -0.67
N ILE A 128 5.01 7.39 -0.78
CA ILE A 128 4.35 8.06 -1.90
C ILE A 128 5.39 8.89 -2.63
N PHE A 129 5.38 8.83 -3.96
CA PHE A 129 6.22 9.67 -4.81
C PHE A 129 5.36 10.67 -5.57
N GLY A 130 5.81 11.92 -5.60
CA GLY A 130 5.29 12.94 -6.51
C GLY A 130 5.44 12.51 -7.97
N SER A 131 4.55 12.97 -8.85
CA SER A 131 4.54 12.56 -10.25
C SER A 131 5.68 13.16 -11.08
N GLY A 132 6.22 14.32 -10.66
CA GLY A 132 7.16 15.10 -11.45
C GLY A 132 6.54 15.72 -12.71
N ILE A 133 5.21 15.76 -12.83
CA ILE A 133 4.50 16.36 -13.97
C ILE A 133 4.10 17.81 -13.60
N CYS A 134 4.36 18.76 -14.50
CA CYS A 134 4.01 20.15 -14.29
C CYS A 134 2.50 20.35 -14.09
N GLY A 135 2.13 21.04 -13.01
CA GLY A 135 0.73 21.34 -12.67
C GLY A 135 -0.06 20.16 -12.09
N ASP A 136 0.58 19.01 -11.89
CA ASP A 136 -0.04 17.81 -11.31
C ASP A 136 -0.04 17.90 -9.77
N GLU A 137 -0.78 18.87 -9.26
CA GLU A 137 -0.90 19.21 -7.84
C GLU A 137 -2.26 18.76 -7.28
N GLY A 138 -2.29 18.43 -6.00
CA GLY A 138 -3.53 18.02 -5.36
C GLY A 138 -3.31 17.36 -4.00
N THR A 139 -4.40 16.88 -3.42
CA THR A 139 -4.39 16.20 -2.12
C THR A 139 -4.78 14.74 -2.30
N ILE A 140 -3.87 13.84 -1.92
CA ILE A 140 -4.10 12.39 -1.89
C ILE A 140 -4.74 12.04 -0.55
N LYS A 141 -5.83 11.25 -0.55
CA LYS A 141 -6.46 10.74 0.67
C LYS A 141 -6.22 9.25 0.83
N ILE A 142 -5.79 8.85 2.02
CA ILE A 142 -5.42 7.45 2.31
C ILE A 142 -6.07 7.04 3.63
N ALA A 143 -6.76 5.90 3.61
CA ALA A 143 -7.20 5.23 4.82
C ALA A 143 -6.11 4.27 5.31
N VAL A 144 -5.79 4.33 6.60
CA VAL A 144 -4.91 3.39 7.31
C VAL A 144 -5.80 2.53 8.20
N ILE A 145 -5.75 1.21 8.03
CA ILE A 145 -6.68 0.28 8.68
C ILE A 145 -5.88 -0.79 9.42
N ALA A 146 -6.12 -0.99 10.71
CA ALA A 146 -5.49 -2.09 11.45
C ALA A 146 -6.00 -3.44 10.93
N ASN A 147 -5.09 -4.35 10.60
CA ASN A 147 -5.45 -5.63 9.96
C ASN A 147 -6.36 -6.50 10.82
N ASP A 148 -6.12 -6.50 12.13
CA ASP A 148 -6.80 -7.38 13.09
C ASP A 148 -8.09 -6.81 13.68
N LEU A 149 -8.31 -5.51 13.50
CA LEU A 149 -9.49 -4.79 13.95
C LEU A 149 -9.83 -3.67 12.93
N PRO A 150 -10.56 -3.98 11.84
CA PRO A 150 -10.81 -3.02 10.77
C PRO A 150 -11.59 -1.77 11.18
N THR A 151 -12.30 -1.81 12.32
CA THR A 151 -12.96 -0.64 12.91
C THR A 151 -11.97 0.37 13.50
N LEU A 152 -10.74 -0.05 13.80
CA LEU A 152 -9.62 0.82 14.14
C LEU A 152 -8.97 1.29 12.83
N SER A 153 -9.44 2.42 12.34
CA SER A 153 -8.97 3.03 11.10
C SER A 153 -8.93 4.54 11.21
N ASP A 154 -8.06 5.18 10.43
CA ASP A 154 -7.99 6.64 10.32
C ASP A 154 -7.72 7.05 8.87
N THR A 155 -8.06 8.30 8.51
CA THR A 155 -7.84 8.86 7.17
C THR A 155 -6.88 10.03 7.24
N ILE A 156 -5.81 9.94 6.47
CA ILE A 156 -4.79 10.98 6.34
C ILE A 156 -4.82 11.61 4.95
N SER A 157 -4.29 12.82 4.87
CA SER A 157 -4.15 13.58 3.62
C SER A 157 -2.68 13.90 3.36
N VAL A 158 -2.25 13.77 2.11
CA VAL A 158 -0.91 14.16 1.65
C VAL A 158 -1.05 15.17 0.53
N ASN A 159 -0.52 16.38 0.75
CA ASN A 159 -0.52 17.45 -0.23
C ASN A 159 0.68 17.33 -1.16
N VAL A 160 0.42 17.39 -2.46
CA VAL A 160 1.41 17.31 -3.53
C VAL A 160 1.42 18.64 -4.26
N THR A 161 2.56 19.32 -4.25
CA THR A 161 2.77 20.63 -4.88
C THR A 161 4.12 20.69 -5.60
N ASN A 162 4.30 21.70 -6.45
CA ASN A 162 5.54 21.97 -7.20
C ASN A 162 6.07 20.72 -7.95
N GLN A 163 5.16 19.99 -8.59
CA GLN A 163 5.54 18.86 -9.43
C GLN A 163 6.04 19.35 -10.79
N GLY A 164 7.09 18.71 -11.30
CA GLY A 164 7.78 19.10 -12.53
C GLY A 164 8.88 20.14 -12.31
N SER A 165 9.81 20.21 -13.26
CA SER A 165 10.89 21.21 -13.30
C SER A 165 10.83 21.96 -14.63
N GLY A 166 11.08 23.27 -14.62
CA GLY A 166 10.96 24.09 -15.83
C GLY A 166 9.50 24.25 -16.28
N CYS A 167 8.56 24.17 -15.34
CA CYS A 167 7.16 24.36 -15.63
C CYS A 167 6.94 25.81 -16.10
N PRO A 168 6.22 26.03 -17.21
CA PRO A 168 5.95 27.37 -17.71
C PRO A 168 5.08 28.11 -16.69
N THR A 169 5.66 29.05 -15.95
CA THR A 169 5.01 29.80 -14.86
C THR A 169 4.25 31.03 -15.36
N THR A 170 4.39 31.38 -16.64
CA THR A 170 3.65 32.45 -17.29
C THR A 170 3.29 32.04 -18.72
N SER A 171 2.14 32.52 -19.21
CA SER A 171 1.74 32.45 -20.62
C SER A 171 2.72 33.15 -21.59
N ALA A 172 3.73 33.84 -21.06
CA ALA A 172 4.78 34.53 -21.81
C ALA A 172 6.06 33.69 -21.99
N ASP A 173 6.35 32.75 -21.09
CA ASP A 173 7.49 31.82 -21.24
C ASP A 173 7.06 30.62 -22.10
N ARG A 174 7.01 30.97 -23.38
CA ARG A 174 6.78 30.17 -24.58
C ARG A 174 7.91 29.15 -24.77
N ILE A 175 8.03 28.21 -23.84
CA ILE A 175 9.04 27.13 -23.87
C ILE A 175 8.54 26.03 -24.81
N LEU A 176 9.25 25.85 -25.92
CA LEU A 176 9.24 24.60 -26.66
C LEU A 176 9.93 23.53 -25.81
N MET A 177 9.18 22.56 -25.29
CA MET A 177 9.82 21.35 -24.74
C MET A 177 10.34 20.54 -25.93
N ASN A 178 11.66 20.50 -26.12
CA ASN A 178 12.31 19.79 -27.23
C ASN A 178 11.79 20.19 -28.64
N ASN A 179 11.52 21.48 -28.89
CA ASN A 179 10.92 21.98 -30.16
C ASN A 179 9.49 21.47 -30.45
N GLN A 180 8.80 20.86 -29.49
CA GLN A 180 7.41 20.40 -29.69
C GLN A 180 6.39 21.47 -29.23
N PRO A 181 5.29 21.65 -29.98
CA PRO A 181 4.16 22.45 -29.54
C PRO A 181 3.52 21.86 -28.27
N LEU A 182 3.40 22.64 -27.20
CA LEU A 182 2.62 22.27 -26.02
C LEU A 182 1.19 22.84 -26.12
N PHE A 183 0.24 22.21 -25.45
CA PHE A 183 -1.11 22.75 -25.26
C PHE A 183 -1.58 22.55 -23.83
N TYR A 184 -2.32 23.54 -23.31
CA TYR A 184 -2.80 23.59 -21.93
C TYR A 184 -4.12 24.38 -21.84
N PRO A 185 -4.93 24.19 -20.78
CA PRO A 185 -4.82 23.14 -19.77
C PRO A 185 -5.14 21.75 -20.34
N ASN A 186 -4.72 20.71 -19.63
CA ASN A 186 -5.06 19.32 -19.93
C ASN A 186 -5.11 18.54 -18.60
N PRO A 187 -6.30 18.20 -18.05
CA PRO A 187 -7.62 18.28 -18.69
C PRO A 187 -8.10 19.70 -19.03
N ALA A 188 -8.85 19.83 -20.11
CA ALA A 188 -9.36 21.09 -20.62
C ALA A 188 -10.86 21.23 -20.39
N GLY A 189 -11.30 22.46 -20.10
CA GLY A 189 -12.73 22.78 -19.95
C GLY A 189 -13.30 23.38 -21.23
N GLN A 190 -13.27 24.71 -21.36
CA GLN A 190 -13.89 25.40 -22.50
C GLN A 190 -12.93 25.76 -23.63
N THR A 191 -11.64 25.90 -23.32
CA THR A 191 -10.62 26.34 -24.25
C THR A 191 -9.34 25.54 -24.05
N ILE A 192 -8.57 25.38 -25.11
CA ILE A 192 -7.16 24.97 -25.07
C ILE A 192 -6.30 26.05 -25.70
N THR A 193 -5.12 26.26 -25.14
CA THR A 193 -4.16 27.26 -25.54
C THR A 193 -2.87 26.56 -25.95
N PHE A 194 -2.34 26.91 -27.12
CA PHE A 194 -1.08 26.36 -27.64
C PHE A 194 0.11 27.25 -27.29
N SER A 195 1.22 26.64 -26.84
CA SER A 195 2.43 27.34 -26.43
C SER A 195 3.18 27.94 -27.63
N SER A 196 3.40 29.24 -27.59
CA SER A 196 4.25 30.00 -28.52
C SER A 196 3.77 30.12 -29.96
N MET A 197 4.45 30.94 -30.79
CA MET A 197 3.98 31.37 -32.12
C MET A 197 4.00 30.18 -33.07
N LEU A 198 2.97 29.34 -32.99
CA LEU A 198 2.63 28.48 -34.10
C LEU A 198 2.32 29.40 -35.27
N ASP A 199 2.96 29.11 -36.41
CA ASP A 199 2.69 29.85 -37.64
C ASP A 199 1.18 29.87 -37.88
N LYS A 200 0.67 30.97 -38.43
CA LYS A 200 -0.73 31.12 -38.81
C LYS A 200 -1.24 29.98 -39.70
N ASP A 201 -0.32 29.33 -40.42
CA ASP A 201 -0.58 28.22 -41.34
C ASP A 201 -0.50 26.85 -40.65
N THR A 202 -0.24 26.81 -39.34
CA THR A 202 -0.31 25.59 -38.52
C THR A 202 -1.75 25.09 -38.45
N GLN A 203 -1.93 23.82 -38.77
CA GLN A 203 -3.22 23.14 -38.72
C GLN A 203 -3.34 22.30 -37.45
N ILE A 204 -4.46 22.50 -36.74
CA ILE A 204 -4.84 21.72 -35.57
C ILE A 204 -6.00 20.81 -35.95
N GLN A 205 -5.90 19.54 -35.56
CA GLN A 205 -6.98 18.55 -35.66
C GLN A 205 -7.22 17.94 -34.27
N ILE A 206 -8.48 17.83 -33.87
CA ILE A 206 -8.87 17.05 -32.68
C ILE A 206 -9.64 15.82 -33.15
N ILE A 207 -9.18 14.65 -32.72
CA ILE A 207 -9.62 13.34 -33.18
C ILE A 207 -10.20 12.59 -31.98
N ASN A 208 -11.41 12.03 -32.13
CA ASN A 208 -12.03 11.22 -31.09
C ASN A 208 -11.44 9.78 -31.04
N PRO A 209 -11.80 8.95 -30.05
CA PRO A 209 -11.30 7.57 -29.96
C PRO A 209 -11.67 6.67 -31.14
N ALA A 210 -12.70 7.04 -31.93
CA ALA A 210 -13.09 6.33 -33.14
C ALA A 210 -12.25 6.73 -34.38
N GLY A 211 -11.27 7.62 -34.23
CA GLY A 211 -10.42 8.11 -35.33
C GLY A 211 -11.10 9.19 -36.18
N GLN A 212 -12.24 9.72 -35.78
CA GLN A 212 -12.96 10.77 -36.51
C GLN A 212 -12.42 12.14 -36.12
N ILE A 213 -12.16 12.98 -37.13
CA ILE A 213 -11.77 14.38 -36.93
C ILE A 213 -13.02 15.18 -36.51
N ILE A 214 -13.07 15.57 -35.24
CA ILE A 214 -14.18 16.34 -34.66
C ILE A 214 -13.97 17.84 -34.88
N LEU A 215 -12.71 18.29 -34.86
CA LEU A 215 -12.35 19.68 -35.05
C LEU A 215 -11.13 19.76 -35.97
N LYS A 216 -11.16 20.66 -36.95
CA LYS A 216 -10.03 20.96 -37.83
C LYS A 216 -9.97 22.46 -38.08
N ARG A 217 -8.87 23.10 -37.72
CA ARG A 217 -8.73 24.55 -37.82
C ARG A 217 -7.27 24.96 -38.02
N ASN A 218 -7.03 26.02 -38.80
CA ASN A 218 -5.74 26.68 -38.85
C ASN A 218 -5.67 27.76 -37.76
N LEU A 219 -4.49 27.99 -37.16
CA LEU A 219 -4.29 28.94 -36.05
C LEU A 219 -4.22 30.42 -36.48
N THR A 220 -4.85 30.79 -37.60
CA THR A 220 -4.81 32.15 -38.17
C THR A 220 -5.40 33.23 -37.26
N ALA A 221 -6.17 32.86 -36.23
CA ALA A 221 -6.89 33.79 -35.35
C ALA A 221 -6.37 33.82 -33.90
N GLY A 222 -5.17 33.28 -33.64
CA GLY A 222 -4.55 33.24 -32.32
C GLY A 222 -4.32 31.81 -31.82
N ASN A 223 -3.74 31.72 -30.62
CA ASN A 223 -3.28 30.47 -30.02
C ASN A 223 -4.35 29.72 -29.21
N GLU A 224 -5.59 30.20 -29.22
CA GLU A 224 -6.68 29.62 -28.43
C GLU A 224 -7.70 28.92 -29.33
N LEU A 225 -8.15 27.76 -28.88
CA LEU A 225 -9.16 26.96 -29.55
C LEU A 225 -10.29 26.67 -28.58
N ALA A 226 -11.48 27.18 -28.91
CA ALA A 226 -12.69 26.89 -28.15
C ALA A 226 -13.12 25.43 -28.40
N ILE A 227 -13.27 24.68 -27.32
CA ILE A 227 -13.65 23.26 -27.31
C ILE A 227 -14.87 22.98 -26.44
N GLY A 228 -15.47 23.98 -25.79
CA GLY A 228 -16.58 23.81 -24.83
C GLY A 228 -17.90 23.24 -25.39
N ARG A 229 -17.96 22.88 -26.68
CA ARG A 229 -19.08 22.14 -27.30
C ARG A 229 -18.78 20.65 -27.50
N MET A 230 -17.57 20.21 -27.17
CA MET A 230 -17.15 18.82 -27.28
C MET A 230 -17.64 18.04 -26.06
N GLU A 231 -17.94 16.76 -26.25
CA GLU A 231 -18.29 15.86 -25.15
C GLU A 231 -17.05 15.58 -24.29
N SER A 232 -17.25 15.45 -22.98
CA SER A 232 -16.19 15.06 -22.05
C SER A 232 -15.60 13.72 -22.44
N GLY A 233 -14.27 13.57 -22.40
CA GLY A 233 -13.63 12.34 -22.81
C GLY A 233 -12.17 12.48 -23.25
N LEU A 234 -11.65 11.41 -23.83
CA LEU A 234 -10.27 11.31 -24.33
C LEU A 234 -10.21 11.62 -25.82
N TYR A 235 -9.26 12.47 -26.21
CA TYR A 235 -9.02 12.88 -27.59
C TYR A 235 -7.54 12.86 -27.94
N VAL A 236 -7.25 12.89 -29.23
CA VAL A 236 -5.90 13.12 -29.77
C VAL A 236 -5.90 14.48 -30.46
N VAL A 237 -4.95 15.33 -30.09
CA VAL A 237 -4.67 16.59 -30.77
C VAL A 237 -3.52 16.35 -31.72
N ASN A 238 -3.72 16.59 -33.00
CA ASN A 238 -2.68 16.55 -34.03
C ASN A 238 -2.40 17.97 -34.53
N ILE A 239 -1.12 18.34 -34.56
CA ILE A 239 -0.62 19.68 -34.87
C ILE A 239 0.32 19.55 -36.06
N THR A 240 -0.09 20.03 -37.22
CA THR A 240 0.70 20.01 -38.46
C THR A 240 1.27 21.39 -38.74
N LEU A 241 2.59 21.52 -38.70
CA LEU A 241 3.31 22.74 -39.03
C LEU A 241 3.33 23.00 -40.55
N PRO A 242 3.59 24.24 -41.01
CA PRO A 242 3.62 24.57 -42.43
C PRO A 242 4.65 23.77 -43.24
N GLY A 243 5.74 23.34 -42.58
CA GLY A 243 6.76 22.47 -43.17
C GLY A 243 6.35 21.00 -43.35
N GLY A 244 5.13 20.62 -42.95
CA GLY A 244 4.61 19.25 -43.03
C GLY A 244 4.93 18.37 -41.82
N GLU A 245 5.76 18.84 -40.88
CA GLU A 245 5.98 18.15 -39.61
C GLU A 245 4.68 18.07 -38.80
N SER A 246 4.44 16.92 -38.17
CA SER A 246 3.23 16.68 -37.37
C SER A 246 3.56 16.20 -35.96
N TYR A 247 2.86 16.74 -34.97
CA TYR A 247 2.96 16.39 -33.57
C TYR A 247 1.61 15.92 -33.06
N SER A 248 1.58 14.84 -32.28
CA SER A 248 0.34 14.32 -31.68
C SER A 248 0.46 14.26 -30.17
N GLY A 249 -0.60 14.69 -29.47
CA GLY A 249 -0.69 14.66 -28.02
C GLY A 249 -2.05 14.20 -27.53
N LYS A 250 -2.09 13.61 -26.34
CA LYS A 250 -3.32 13.23 -25.65
C LYS A 250 -3.99 14.47 -25.06
N LEU A 251 -5.29 14.64 -25.27
CA LEU A 251 -6.13 15.67 -24.65
C LEU A 251 -7.27 15.01 -23.86
N VAL A 252 -7.52 15.49 -22.65
CA VAL A 252 -8.68 15.12 -21.84
C VAL A 252 -9.60 16.33 -21.76
N ILE A 253 -10.89 16.16 -22.05
CA ILE A 253 -11.92 17.19 -21.92
C ILE A 253 -12.83 16.84 -20.76
N ASN A 254 -13.08 17.81 -19.87
CA ASN A 254 -13.98 17.69 -18.72
C ASN A 254 -15.38 18.20 -19.06
#